data_AF-A0A246NL31-F1
#
_entry.id   AF-A0A246NL31-F1
#
_cell.length_a   1.000
_cell.length_b   1.000
_cell.length_c   1.000
_cell.angle_alpha   90.00
_cell.angle_beta   90.00
_cell.angle_gamma   90.00
#
_symmetry.space_group_name_H-M   'P 1'
#
loop_
_entity.id
_entity.type
_entity.pdbx_description
1 polymer ?
#
loop_
_entity_poly.entity_id
_entity_poly.type
_entity_poly.pdbx_seq_one_letter_code
_entity_poly.pdbx_strand_id
1 'polypeptide(L)'
;MRHTINLIALLIATLPVLQCHASEKDELALVMRQLDQVQAGLDRARVAANQTQDARFYFDYLQAKRDIATMKQGISAYLEPSRAQPASRQTAVTGQYRAEEPAWR
;
A
#
# COMPACT_ATOMS: atom_id res chain seq x y z
N MET A 1 19.52 -3.88 -30.85
CA MET A 1 18.38 -3.41 -30.02
C MET A 1 17.11 -4.27 -30.15
N ARG A 2 16.85 -4.97 -31.26
CA ARG A 2 15.65 -5.84 -31.40
C ARG A 2 15.81 -7.22 -30.73
N HIS A 3 17.03 -7.74 -30.65
CA HIS A 3 17.31 -9.05 -30.03
C HIS A 3 17.27 -9.03 -28.49
N THR A 4 17.59 -7.89 -27.88
CA THR A 4 17.57 -7.70 -26.41
C THR A 4 16.14 -7.69 -25.85
N ILE A 5 15.17 -7.21 -26.63
CA ILE A 5 13.74 -7.24 -26.25
C ILE A 5 13.20 -8.68 -26.28
N ASN A 6 13.61 -9.48 -27.28
CA ASN A 6 13.20 -10.88 -27.38
C ASN A 6 13.82 -11.76 -26.27
N LEU A 7 15.04 -11.44 -25.82
CA LEU A 7 15.69 -12.13 -24.70
C LEU A 7 15.00 -11.84 -23.35
N ILE A 8 14.47 -10.64 -23.14
CA ILE A 8 13.72 -10.28 -21.94
C ILE A 8 12.33 -10.95 -21.94
N ALA A 9 11.67 -11.01 -23.10
CA ALA A 9 10.38 -11.69 -23.24
C ALA A 9 10.48 -13.22 -23.01
N LEU A 10 11.60 -13.83 -23.40
CA LEU A 10 11.83 -15.28 -23.20
C LEU A 10 12.14 -15.65 -21.74
N LEU A 11 12.70 -14.72 -20.94
CA LEU A 11 13.01 -14.96 -19.53
C LEU A 11 11.76 -14.98 -18.63
N ILE A 12 10.66 -14.37 -19.07
CA ILE A 12 9.38 -14.33 -18.33
C ILE A 12 8.61 -15.65 -18.51
N ALA A 13 8.86 -16.39 -19.59
CA ALA A 13 8.13 -17.62 -19.93
C ALA A 13 8.61 -18.89 -19.21
N THR A 14 9.75 -18.84 -18.50
CA THR A 14 10.37 -20.02 -17.87
C THR A 14 10.32 -20.01 -16.34
N LEU A 15 9.57 -19.11 -15.72
CA LEU A 15 9.33 -19.21 -14.27
C LEU A 15 8.41 -20.41 -14.03
N PRO A 16 8.87 -21.47 -13.32
CA PRO A 16 7.94 -22.45 -12.80
C PRO A 16 7.05 -21.68 -11.81
N VAL A 17 5.77 -21.50 -12.16
CA VAL A 17 4.76 -21.11 -11.17
C VAL A 17 4.61 -22.32 -10.25
N LEU A 18 5.50 -22.44 -9.29
CA LEU A 18 5.31 -23.27 -8.12
C LEU A 18 4.12 -22.65 -7.39
N GLN A 19 2.91 -23.13 -7.71
CA GLN A 19 1.72 -22.91 -6.90
C GLN A 19 1.88 -23.75 -5.62
N CYS A 20 2.89 -23.43 -4.82
CA CYS A 20 2.89 -23.77 -3.41
C CYS A 20 1.74 -22.94 -2.85
N HIS A 21 0.58 -23.56 -2.64
CA HIS A 21 -0.51 -22.93 -1.92
C HIS A 21 0.02 -22.56 -0.54
N ALA A 22 0.40 -21.29 -0.38
CA ALA A 22 0.87 -20.77 0.88
C ALA A 22 -0.30 -20.79 1.87
N SER A 23 -0.01 -20.96 3.16
CA SER A 23 -1.07 -20.87 4.16
C SER A 23 -1.73 -19.50 4.07
N GLU A 24 -3.01 -19.37 4.45
CA GLU A 24 -3.69 -18.06 4.56
C GLU A 24 -2.82 -17.04 5.32
N LYS A 25 -2.10 -17.49 6.36
CA LYS A 25 -1.17 -16.66 7.12
C LYS A 25 0.01 -16.14 6.30
N ASP A 26 0.54 -16.95 5.39
CA ASP A 26 1.65 -16.58 4.53
C ASP A 26 1.20 -15.55 3.47
N GLU A 27 -0.01 -15.73 2.92
CA GLU A 27 -0.63 -14.77 2.01
C GLU A 27 -0.89 -13.43 2.71
N LEU A 28 -1.42 -13.44 3.94
CA LEU A 28 -1.62 -12.22 4.71
C LEU A 28 -0.29 -11.55 5.10
N ALA A 29 0.77 -12.31 5.38
CA ALA A 29 2.11 -11.77 5.58
C ALA A 29 2.69 -11.16 4.29
N LEU A 30 2.35 -11.71 3.12
CA LEU A 30 2.67 -11.08 1.83
C LEU A 30 1.91 -9.75 1.67
N VAL A 31 0.62 -9.71 1.98
CA VAL A 31 -0.20 -8.48 1.93
C VAL A 31 0.40 -7.40 2.85
N MET A 32 0.84 -7.74 4.05
CA MET A 32 1.52 -6.80 4.96
C MET A 32 2.75 -6.14 4.32
N ARG A 33 3.58 -6.93 3.63
CA ARG A 33 4.76 -6.42 2.91
C ARG A 33 4.37 -5.56 1.70
N GLN A 34 3.31 -5.92 1.00
CA GLN A 34 2.78 -5.11 -0.10
C GLN A 34 2.26 -3.76 0.41
N LEU A 35 1.58 -3.72 1.55
CA LEU A 35 1.15 -2.47 2.19
C LEU A 35 2.35 -1.58 2.56
N ASP A 36 3.48 -2.15 3.00
CA ASP A 36 4.72 -1.40 3.20
C ASP A 36 5.27 -0.82 1.89
N GLN A 37 5.21 -1.59 0.80
CA GLN A 37 5.62 -1.13 -0.53
C GLN A 37 4.70 -0.01 -1.05
N VAL A 38 3.39 -0.11 -0.82
CA VAL A 38 2.43 0.95 -1.14
C VAL A 38 2.75 2.21 -0.35
N GLN A 39 3.02 2.10 0.96
CA GLN A 39 3.41 3.25 1.79
C GLN A 39 4.69 3.92 1.27
N ALA A 40 5.70 3.15 0.89
CA ALA A 40 6.92 3.68 0.28
C ALA A 40 6.65 4.34 -1.09
N GLY A 41 5.71 3.80 -1.87
CA GLY A 41 5.23 4.40 -3.12
C GLY A 41 4.56 5.76 -2.90
N LEU A 42 3.70 5.86 -1.88
CA LEU A 42 3.08 7.11 -1.47
C LEU A 42 4.10 8.16 -1.02
N ASP A 43 5.16 7.75 -0.31
CA ASP A 43 6.23 8.67 0.07
C ASP A 43 6.99 9.22 -1.13
N ARG A 44 7.31 8.38 -2.11
CA ARG A 44 7.94 8.84 -3.36
C ARG A 44 7.02 9.78 -4.14
N ALA A 45 5.74 9.45 -4.24
CA ALA A 45 4.75 10.29 -4.91
C ALA A 45 4.58 11.65 -4.20
N ARG A 46 4.62 11.69 -2.86
CA ARG A 46 4.61 12.93 -2.08
C ARG A 46 5.81 13.82 -2.40
N VAL A 47 7.01 13.25 -2.49
CA VAL A 47 8.22 14.00 -2.85
C VAL A 47 8.11 14.58 -4.26
N ALA A 48 7.59 13.80 -5.22
CA ALA A 48 7.34 14.28 -6.58
C ALA A 48 6.27 15.38 -6.64
N ALA A 49 5.17 15.22 -5.90
CA ALA A 49 4.08 16.19 -5.84
C ALA A 49 4.52 17.53 -5.25
N ASN A 50 5.42 17.54 -4.26
CA ASN A 50 5.97 18.78 -3.70
C ASN A 50 6.75 19.63 -4.72
N GLN A 51 7.16 19.06 -5.85
CA GLN A 51 7.82 19.79 -6.94
C GLN A 51 6.81 20.48 -7.87
N THR A 52 5.52 20.14 -7.77
CA THR A 52 4.43 20.67 -8.60
C THR A 52 3.45 21.42 -7.70
N GLN A 53 3.62 22.74 -7.57
CA GLN A 53 2.89 23.57 -6.58
C GLN A 53 1.51 24.08 -7.02
N ASP A 54 1.07 23.83 -8.26
CA ASP A 54 -0.02 24.61 -8.87
C ASP A 54 -1.32 23.81 -9.07
N ALA A 55 -1.76 23.06 -8.05
CA ALA A 55 -2.99 22.27 -8.11
C ALA A 55 -3.97 22.62 -6.98
N ARG A 56 -5.20 23.02 -7.35
CA ARG A 56 -6.30 23.31 -6.41
C ARG A 56 -6.69 22.13 -5.52
N PHE A 57 -6.53 20.92 -6.04
CA PHE A 57 -6.76 19.68 -5.30
C PHE A 57 -5.46 18.90 -5.22
N TYR A 58 -5.16 18.36 -4.05
CA TYR A 58 -3.99 17.52 -3.82
C TYR A 58 -4.39 16.21 -3.15
N PHE A 59 -3.48 15.24 -3.26
CA PHE A 59 -3.64 13.94 -2.62
C PHE A 59 -3.26 14.05 -1.13
N ASP A 60 -4.15 13.70 -0.22
CA ASP A 60 -3.89 13.62 1.22
C ASP A 60 -3.11 12.34 1.55
N TYR A 61 -1.79 12.45 1.43
CA TYR A 61 -0.86 11.39 1.79
C TYR A 61 -0.94 11.00 3.27
N LEU A 62 -1.33 11.92 4.16
CA LEU A 62 -1.42 11.64 5.58
C LEU A 62 -2.63 10.76 5.88
N GLN A 63 -3.78 11.02 5.27
CA GLN A 63 -4.97 10.18 5.39
C GLN A 63 -4.74 8.80 4.76
N ALA A 64 -4.13 8.73 3.56
CA ALA A 64 -3.84 7.45 2.92
C ALA A 64 -2.90 6.56 3.76
N LYS A 65 -1.88 7.15 4.41
CA LYS A 65 -1.01 6.42 5.33
C LYS A 65 -1.73 5.95 6.59
N ARG A 66 -2.66 6.75 7.14
CA ARG A 66 -3.50 6.35 8.26
C ARG A 66 -4.36 5.15 7.89
N ASP A 67 -4.96 5.15 6.70
CA ASP A 67 -5.78 4.04 6.21
C ASP A 67 -4.94 2.77 5.99
N ILE A 68 -3.71 2.88 5.48
CA ILE A 68 -2.76 1.74 5.40
C ILE A 68 -2.43 1.20 6.79
N ALA A 69 -2.15 2.08 7.76
CA ALA A 69 -1.86 1.65 9.13
C ALA A 69 -3.06 0.91 9.77
N THR A 70 -4.28 1.41 9.54
CA THR A 70 -5.52 0.74 9.94
C THR A 70 -5.64 -0.66 9.33
N MET A 71 -5.40 -0.81 8.02
CA MET A 71 -5.42 -2.12 7.35
C MET A 71 -4.40 -3.07 7.94
N LYS A 72 -3.15 -2.61 8.13
CA LYS A 72 -2.08 -3.39 8.76
C LYS A 72 -2.44 -3.83 10.18
N GLN A 73 -3.04 -2.95 10.97
CA GLN A 73 -3.49 -3.27 12.32
C GLN A 73 -4.59 -4.34 12.31
N GLY A 74 -5.56 -4.24 11.40
CA GLY A 74 -6.63 -5.24 11.26
C GLY A 74 -6.09 -6.63 10.89
N ILE A 75 -5.17 -6.70 9.92
CA ILE A 75 -4.53 -7.95 9.52
C ILE A 75 -3.69 -8.53 10.66
N SER A 76 -2.89 -7.69 11.34
CA SER A 76 -2.08 -8.12 12.49
C SER A 76 -2.93 -8.65 13.63
N ALA A 77 -4.05 -8.00 13.94
CA ALA A 77 -4.98 -8.47 14.97
C ALA A 77 -5.65 -9.81 14.61
N TYR A 78 -5.84 -10.11 13.32
CA TYR A 78 -6.33 -11.42 12.88
C TYR A 78 -5.25 -12.52 12.96
N LEU A 79 -4.02 -12.21 12.54
CA LEU A 79 -2.90 -13.15 12.59
C LEU A 79 -2.44 -13.48 14.02
N GLU A 80 -2.47 -12.47 14.88
CA GLU A 80 -2.08 -12.52 16.30
C GLU A 80 -3.25 -12.04 17.18
N PRO A 81 -4.32 -12.85 17.31
CA PRO A 81 -5.46 -12.47 18.12
C PRO A 81 -5.01 -12.33 19.58
N SER A 82 -5.03 -11.09 20.08
CA SER A 82 -4.77 -10.82 21.49
C SER A 82 -5.82 -11.53 22.35
N ARG A 83 -5.38 -12.23 23.39
CA ARG A 83 -6.28 -12.78 24.42
C ARG A 83 -6.75 -11.74 25.43
N ALA A 84 -6.22 -10.51 25.38
CA ALA A 84 -6.66 -9.40 26.22
C ALA A 84 -7.91 -8.72 25.62
N GLN A 85 -8.65 -7.98 26.45
CA GLN A 85 -9.87 -7.23 26.11
C GLN A 85 -9.72 -6.53 24.74
N PRO A 86 -10.74 -6.56 23.84
CA PRO A 86 -10.65 -5.93 22.52
C PRO A 86 -10.16 -4.48 22.64
N ALA A 87 -9.03 -4.19 22.01
CA ALA A 87 -8.46 -2.85 22.01
C ALA A 87 -9.48 -1.86 21.44
N SER A 88 -9.57 -0.71 22.09
CA SER A 88 -10.49 0.40 21.81
C SER A 88 -10.70 0.69 20.31
N ARG A 89 -11.93 1.09 19.97
CA ARG A 89 -12.43 1.57 18.65
C ARG A 89 -11.38 1.60 17.53
N GLN A 90 -11.47 0.61 16.65
CA GLN A 90 -10.75 0.60 15.39
C GLN A 90 -11.22 1.79 14.53
N THR A 91 -10.28 2.56 14.02
CA THR A 91 -10.58 3.64 13.06
C THR A 91 -10.93 2.99 11.72
N ALA A 92 -11.90 3.53 10.98
CA ALA A 92 -12.27 2.99 9.67
C ALA A 92 -11.30 3.46 8.57
N VAL A 93 -11.15 2.66 7.52
CA VAL A 93 -10.57 3.11 6.24
C VAL A 93 -11.57 4.06 5.59
N THR A 94 -11.15 5.30 5.36
CA THR A 94 -12.03 6.38 4.88
C THR A 94 -12.12 6.44 3.36
N GLY A 95 -11.01 6.15 2.66
CA GLY A 95 -10.93 6.28 1.21
C GLY A 95 -10.99 7.74 0.69
N GLN A 96 -11.03 8.73 1.58
CA GLN A 96 -11.13 10.14 1.22
C GLN A 96 -9.74 10.77 1.21
N TYR A 97 -9.10 10.74 0.03
CA TYR A 97 -7.73 11.23 -0.14
C TYR A 97 -7.63 12.51 -0.95
N ARG A 98 -8.75 13.17 -1.23
CA ARG A 98 -8.73 14.50 -1.86
C ARG A 98 -8.74 15.55 -0.75
N ALA A 99 -7.73 16.39 -0.74
CA ALA A 99 -7.70 17.58 0.08
C ALA A 99 -7.67 18.82 -0.81
N GLU A 100 -8.24 19.90 -0.30
CA GLU A 100 -8.27 21.22 -0.95
C GLU A 100 -7.55 22.22 -0.06
N GLU A 101 -6.99 23.25 -0.69
CA GLU A 101 -6.42 24.35 0.06
C GLU A 101 -7.57 25.19 0.65
N PRO A 102 -7.54 25.51 1.96
CA PRO A 102 -8.58 26.34 2.55
C PRO A 102 -8.64 27.71 1.85
N ALA A 103 -9.83 28.13 1.45
CA ALA A 103 -10.05 29.38 0.70
C ALA A 103 -9.76 30.68 1.48
N TRP A 104 -9.19 30.61 2.68
CA TRP A 104 -8.93 31.75 3.55
C TRP A 104 -7.45 32.20 3.58
N ARG A 105 -6.63 31.78 2.62
CA ARG A 105 -5.27 32.35 2.45
C ARG A 105 -5.31 33.75 1.85
#